data_AF-S3D8A3-F1
#
_entry.id   AF-S3D8A3-F1
#
_cell.length_a   1.000
_cell.length_b   1.000
_cell.length_c   1.000
_cell.angle_alpha   90.00
_cell.angle_beta   90.00
_cell.angle_gamma   90.00
#
_symmetry.space_group_name_H-M   'P 1'
#
loop_
_entity.id
_entity.type
_entity.pdbx_description
1 polymer ?
#
loop_
_entity_poly.entity_id
_entity_poly.type
_entity_poly.pdbx_seq_one_letter_code
_entity_poly.pdbx_strand_id
1 'polypeptide(L)'
;MEFFDIDDSESPEYQLPTTSNIKKVTMKGTSPNKVTKKTPISSPSRALKNSPVPKTKAEIQPYDQLVLDLRARNPPTPWKEIETLYRDAGGITTGHLNLKVRIGLLEALEEEMTETEIQDLIAAKQAVEEEFQKQVWGLVAEKLKVEKGREWNAKFLKNTCDGLKKGTL
;
A
#
# COMPACT_ATOMS: atom_id res chain seq x y z
N MET A 1 46.42 5.92 18.05
CA MET A 1 45.41 6.11 16.99
C MET A 1 45.09 4.72 16.49
N GLU A 2 44.01 4.18 17.02
CA GLU A 2 43.59 2.80 16.77
C GLU A 2 42.90 2.71 15.41
N PHE A 3 43.31 1.69 14.66
CA PHE A 3 42.78 1.31 13.36
C PHE A 3 41.45 0.59 13.58
N PHE A 4 40.38 1.06 12.93
CA PHE A 4 39.15 0.28 12.83
C PHE A 4 39.22 -0.58 11.58
N ASP A 5 39.47 -1.87 11.80
CA ASP A 5 39.17 -2.94 10.85
C ASP A 5 37.66 -2.96 10.59
N ILE A 6 37.27 -2.70 9.34
CA ILE A 6 35.91 -2.93 8.85
C ILE A 6 35.92 -4.33 8.26
N ASP A 7 35.43 -5.27 9.06
CA ASP A 7 35.30 -6.67 8.71
C ASP A 7 34.19 -6.87 7.67
N ASP A 8 34.53 -7.73 6.72
CA ASP A 8 33.86 -8.12 5.50
C ASP A 8 32.75 -9.15 5.79
N SER A 9 31.73 -9.20 4.91
CA SER A 9 30.86 -10.37 4.67
C SER A 9 30.09 -11.02 5.84
N GLU A 10 28.77 -10.83 5.87
CA GLU A 10 27.83 -11.97 5.73
C GLU A 10 26.37 -11.53 5.54
N SER A 11 25.87 -11.77 4.33
CA SER A 11 24.47 -12.07 4.04
C SER A 11 24.53 -12.99 2.81
N PRO A 12 23.85 -14.15 2.74
CA PRO A 12 22.43 -14.28 3.05
C PRO A 12 21.97 -15.69 3.54
N GLU A 13 20.76 -15.81 4.12
CA GLU A 13 19.91 -16.98 3.86
C GLU A 13 18.45 -16.69 4.20
N TYR A 14 17.65 -16.39 3.18
CA TYR A 14 16.20 -16.38 3.29
C TYR A 14 15.69 -17.83 3.14
N GLN A 15 15.34 -18.47 4.26
CA GLN A 15 14.64 -19.74 4.24
C GLN A 15 13.17 -19.53 3.86
N LEU A 16 12.79 -20.04 2.69
CA LEU A 16 11.38 -20.19 2.28
C LEU A 16 10.77 -21.41 3.00
N PRO A 17 9.60 -21.30 3.64
CA PRO A 17 8.94 -22.48 4.20
C PRO A 17 8.40 -23.39 3.09
N THR A 18 8.78 -24.66 3.21
CA THR A 18 8.40 -25.79 2.37
C THR A 18 6.92 -26.14 2.52
N THR A 19 6.22 -26.28 1.39
CA THR A 19 4.87 -26.85 1.33
C THR A 19 4.97 -28.37 1.45
N SER A 20 4.26 -29.01 2.40
CA SER A 20 3.94 -30.43 2.25
C SER A 20 2.69 -30.89 3.01
N ASN A 21 1.84 -31.58 2.25
CA ASN A 21 1.01 -32.73 2.61
C ASN A 21 -0.35 -32.58 3.32
N ILE A 22 -1.37 -32.63 2.46
CA ILE A 22 -2.68 -33.27 2.61
C ILE A 22 -2.56 -34.64 3.30
N LYS A 23 -3.44 -34.95 4.26
CA LYS A 23 -4.05 -36.30 4.43
C LYS A 23 -5.46 -36.22 5.05
N LYS A 24 -6.42 -36.77 4.30
CA LYS A 24 -7.79 -37.15 4.66
C LYS A 24 -7.85 -38.02 5.92
N VAL A 25 -8.84 -37.79 6.79
CA VAL A 25 -9.59 -38.87 7.45
C VAL A 25 -11.07 -38.51 7.53
N THR A 26 -11.90 -39.39 6.98
CA THR A 26 -13.36 -39.40 7.06
C THR A 26 -13.77 -40.34 8.19
N MET A 27 -14.72 -39.95 9.04
CA MET A 27 -15.61 -40.89 9.74
C MET A 27 -17.02 -40.31 9.84
N LYS A 28 -17.99 -41.09 9.34
CA LYS A 28 -19.44 -40.91 9.45
C LYS A 28 -19.88 -41.15 10.90
N GLY A 29 -20.80 -40.33 11.39
CA GLY A 29 -21.61 -40.58 12.59
C GLY A 29 -22.99 -39.96 12.42
N THR A 30 -24.03 -40.77 12.54
CA THR A 30 -25.41 -40.50 12.10
C THR A 30 -26.33 -40.24 13.31
N SER A 31 -27.26 -39.27 13.14
CA SER A 31 -28.55 -39.07 13.85
C SER A 31 -28.59 -38.51 15.28
N PRO A 32 -29.73 -37.89 15.74
CA PRO A 32 -31.01 -37.61 15.04
C PRO A 32 -31.47 -36.13 15.05
N ASN A 33 -32.34 -35.79 14.09
CA ASN A 33 -32.99 -34.49 13.91
C ASN A 33 -33.73 -33.97 15.16
N LYS A 34 -33.37 -32.78 15.62
CA LYS A 34 -34.25 -31.92 16.43
C LYS A 34 -34.78 -30.80 15.55
N VAL A 35 -36.07 -30.87 15.21
CA VAL A 35 -36.81 -29.82 14.51
C VAL A 35 -36.94 -28.63 15.45
N THR A 36 -36.10 -27.61 15.26
CA THR A 36 -36.26 -26.31 15.90
C THR A 36 -36.88 -25.36 14.89
N LYS A 37 -38.11 -24.90 15.20
CA LYS A 37 -38.85 -23.86 14.48
C LYS A 37 -37.92 -22.66 14.27
N LYS A 38 -37.49 -22.41 13.02
CA LYS A 38 -36.75 -21.20 12.66
C LYS A 38 -37.76 -20.06 12.55
N THR A 39 -37.74 -19.16 13.54
CA THR A 39 -38.19 -17.78 13.35
C THR A 39 -37.42 -17.15 12.19
N PRO A 40 -38.04 -16.32 11.34
CA PRO A 40 -37.31 -15.60 10.31
C PRO A 40 -36.52 -14.48 11.00
N ILE A 41 -35.34 -14.82 11.51
CA ILE A 41 -34.32 -13.82 11.81
C ILE A 41 -33.87 -13.32 10.44
N SER A 42 -34.33 -12.11 10.12
CA SER A 42 -33.80 -11.26 9.05
C SER A 42 -32.30 -11.45 8.99
N SER A 43 -31.83 -12.10 7.92
CA SER A 43 -30.40 -12.28 7.69
C SER A 43 -29.81 -10.88 7.56
N PRO A 44 -28.74 -10.51 8.27
CA PRO A 44 -28.03 -9.30 7.92
C PRO A 44 -27.54 -9.52 6.50
N SER A 45 -27.96 -8.62 5.60
CA SER A 45 -27.42 -8.48 4.26
C SER A 45 -25.93 -8.78 4.28
N ARG A 46 -25.55 -9.81 3.52
CA ARG A 46 -24.20 -10.39 3.43
C ARG A 46 -23.14 -9.31 3.64
N ALA A 47 -22.43 -9.39 4.76
CA ALA A 47 -21.40 -8.42 5.09
C ALA A 47 -20.45 -8.24 3.91
N LEU A 48 -20.34 -7.02 3.41
CA LEU A 48 -19.44 -6.72 2.31
C LEU A 48 -18.02 -6.97 2.84
N LYS A 49 -17.26 -7.82 2.13
CA LYS A 49 -15.90 -8.17 2.56
C LYS A 49 -14.95 -6.99 2.46
N ASN A 50 -15.28 -6.01 1.62
CA ASN A 50 -14.59 -4.73 1.48
C ASN A 50 -15.63 -3.65 1.19
N SER A 51 -15.60 -2.56 1.95
CA SER A 51 -16.30 -1.33 1.54
C SER A 51 -15.67 -0.79 0.27
N PRO A 52 -16.44 -0.17 -0.64
CA PRO A 52 -15.88 0.74 -1.64
C PRO A 52 -14.90 1.72 -0.97
N VAL A 53 -13.82 2.04 -1.68
CA VAL A 53 -12.83 3.03 -1.24
C VAL A 53 -13.31 4.38 -1.74
N PRO A 54 -13.56 5.36 -0.86
CA PRO A 54 -13.95 6.70 -1.28
C PRO A 54 -12.81 7.33 -2.09
N LYS A 55 -13.15 8.08 -3.14
CA LYS A 55 -12.19 8.83 -3.97
C LYS A 55 -12.23 10.33 -3.71
N THR A 56 -13.28 10.78 -3.02
CA THR A 56 -13.55 12.18 -2.69
C THR A 56 -14.12 12.26 -1.28
N LYS A 57 -14.02 13.43 -0.65
CA LYS A 57 -14.60 13.67 0.68
C LYS A 57 -16.10 13.40 0.72
N ALA A 58 -16.81 13.70 -0.37
CA ALA A 58 -18.26 13.47 -0.49
C ALA A 58 -18.65 11.98 -0.48
N GLU A 59 -17.73 11.09 -0.83
CA GLU A 59 -17.96 9.64 -0.82
C GLU A 59 -17.69 9.00 0.55
N ILE A 60 -17.10 9.74 1.50
CA ILE A 60 -16.83 9.26 2.86
C ILE A 60 -18.15 8.89 3.53
N GLN A 61 -18.27 7.61 3.89
CA GLN A 61 -19.47 7.10 4.54
C GLN A 61 -19.47 7.42 6.04
N PRO A 62 -20.64 7.43 6.71
CA PRO A 62 -20.71 7.70 8.15
C PRO A 62 -19.86 6.74 9.01
N TYR A 63 -19.70 5.49 8.57
CA TYR A 63 -18.86 4.52 9.24
C TYR A 63 -17.36 4.77 9.03
N ASP A 64 -16.96 5.43 7.94
CA ASP A 64 -15.57 5.85 7.70
C ASP A 64 -15.22 7.05 8.59
N GLN A 65 -16.15 7.99 8.77
CA GLN A 65 -16.01 9.11 9.71
C GLN A 65 -15.85 8.62 11.16
N LEU A 66 -16.63 7.61 11.56
CA LEU A 66 -16.51 7.01 12.89
C LEU A 66 -15.09 6.47 13.16
N VAL A 67 -14.42 5.95 12.14
CA VAL A 67 -13.05 5.45 12.28
C VAL A 67 -12.06 6.59 12.49
N LEU A 68 -12.21 7.70 11.75
CA LEU A 68 -11.42 8.92 11.97
C LEU A 68 -11.61 9.46 13.39
N ASP A 69 -12.87 9.58 13.83
CA ASP A 69 -13.21 10.13 15.14
C ASP A 69 -12.65 9.28 16.30
N LEU A 70 -12.75 7.95 16.21
CA LEU A 70 -12.20 7.04 17.23
C LEU A 70 -10.67 7.06 17.27
N ARG A 71 -10.04 7.34 16.13
CA ARG A 71 -8.58 7.46 16.05
C ARG A 71 -8.07 8.81 16.55
N ALA A 72 -8.84 9.88 16.36
CA ALA A 72 -8.54 11.22 16.83
C ALA A 72 -8.70 11.40 18.36
N ARG A 73 -9.34 10.46 19.06
CA ARG A 73 -9.47 10.49 20.54
C ARG A 73 -8.12 10.30 21.24
N ASN A 74 -7.99 10.90 22.42
CA ASN A 74 -6.85 10.70 23.33
C ASN A 74 -7.32 10.06 24.65
N PRO A 75 -6.92 8.81 24.96
CA PRO A 75 -6.08 7.90 24.16
C PRO A 75 -6.83 7.32 22.94
N PRO A 76 -6.12 6.95 21.86
CA PRO A 76 -6.75 6.41 20.67
C PRO A 76 -7.32 5.02 20.92
N THR A 77 -8.53 4.77 20.42
CA THR A 77 -9.21 3.48 20.57
C THR A 77 -8.39 2.35 19.93
N PRO A 78 -8.28 1.17 20.56
CA PRO A 78 -7.55 0.06 19.99
C PRO A 78 -8.22 -0.46 18.71
N TRP A 79 -7.40 -0.89 17.75
CA TRP A 79 -7.86 -1.31 16.42
C TRP A 79 -8.91 -2.43 16.43
N LYS A 80 -8.88 -3.32 17.43
CA LYS A 80 -9.87 -4.41 17.57
C LYS A 80 -11.28 -3.88 17.88
N GLU A 81 -11.36 -2.84 18.70
CA GLU A 81 -12.63 -2.18 19.03
C GLU A 81 -13.13 -1.37 17.83
N ILE A 82 -12.24 -0.66 17.14
CA ILE A 82 -12.56 0.06 15.89
C ILE A 82 -13.09 -0.91 14.83
N GLU A 83 -12.47 -2.08 14.64
CA GLU A 83 -12.94 -3.10 13.70
C GLU A 83 -14.36 -3.59 14.03
N THR A 84 -14.65 -3.78 15.31
CA THR A 84 -15.98 -4.20 15.77
C THR A 84 -17.01 -3.11 15.48
N LEU A 85 -16.72 -1.86 15.85
CA LEU A 85 -17.61 -0.72 15.64
C LEU A 85 -17.81 -0.42 14.15
N TYR A 86 -16.77 -0.53 13.33
CA TYR A 86 -16.84 -0.36 11.88
C TYR A 86 -17.69 -1.44 11.22
N ARG A 87 -17.53 -2.70 11.65
CA ARG A 87 -18.37 -3.82 11.19
C ARG A 87 -19.82 -3.64 11.61
N ASP A 88 -20.08 -3.17 12.82
CA ASP A 88 -21.43 -2.99 13.33
C ASP A 88 -22.13 -1.78 12.67
N ALA A 89 -21.39 -0.70 12.37
CA ALA A 89 -21.91 0.48 11.70
C ALA A 89 -22.12 0.30 10.19
N GLY A 90 -21.16 -0.31 9.49
CA GLY A 90 -21.18 -0.45 8.03
C GLY A 90 -21.62 -1.83 7.53
N GLY A 91 -21.77 -2.82 8.42
CA GLY A 91 -21.98 -4.21 8.02
C GLY A 91 -20.80 -4.80 7.24
N ILE A 92 -19.61 -4.23 7.35
CA ILE A 92 -18.44 -4.57 6.53
C ILE A 92 -17.41 -5.32 7.38
N THR A 93 -17.03 -6.52 6.96
CA THR A 93 -15.97 -7.29 7.62
C THR A 93 -14.62 -6.93 7.02
N THR A 94 -14.03 -5.81 7.47
CA THR A 94 -12.67 -5.37 7.08
C THR A 94 -11.71 -5.60 8.23
N GLY A 95 -10.65 -6.39 8.01
CA GLY A 95 -9.65 -6.65 9.04
C GLY A 95 -8.79 -5.42 9.38
N HIS A 96 -8.24 -5.39 10.59
CA HIS A 96 -7.46 -4.26 11.12
C HIS A 96 -6.35 -3.68 10.21
N LEU A 97 -5.67 -4.49 9.37
CA LEU A 97 -4.64 -3.97 8.46
C LEU A 97 -5.27 -3.08 7.37
N ASN A 98 -6.40 -3.49 6.82
CA ASN A 98 -7.10 -2.73 5.80
C ASN A 98 -7.72 -1.45 6.38
N LEU A 99 -8.12 -1.47 7.66
CA LEU A 99 -8.57 -0.26 8.36
C LEU A 99 -7.44 0.77 8.52
N LYS A 100 -6.21 0.34 8.83
CA LYS A 100 -5.06 1.25 8.91
C LYS A 100 -4.78 1.97 7.59
N VAL A 101 -4.76 1.21 6.49
CA VAL A 101 -4.57 1.78 5.14
C VAL A 101 -5.73 2.71 4.79
N ARG A 102 -6.95 2.34 5.15
CA ARG A 102 -8.15 3.15 4.94
C ARG A 102 -8.10 4.47 5.70
N ILE A 103 -7.64 4.51 6.95
CA ILE A 103 -7.49 5.79 7.70
C ILE A 103 -6.56 6.74 6.97
N GLY A 104 -5.36 6.30 6.57
CA GLY A 104 -4.42 7.19 5.89
C GLY A 104 -4.96 7.74 4.57
N LEU A 105 -5.80 6.96 3.88
CA LEU A 105 -6.50 7.42 2.68
C LEU A 105 -7.63 8.41 3.03
N LEU A 106 -8.39 8.17 4.10
CA LEU A 106 -9.44 9.09 4.55
C LEU A 106 -8.86 10.43 5.02
N GLU A 107 -7.73 10.42 5.73
CA GLU A 107 -6.98 11.62 6.14
C GLU A 107 -6.48 12.38 4.90
N ALA A 108 -5.94 11.69 3.90
CA ALA A 108 -5.52 12.31 2.65
C ALA A 108 -6.69 12.89 1.82
N LEU A 109 -7.91 12.36 1.99
CA LEU A 109 -9.12 12.88 1.34
C LEU A 109 -9.75 14.06 2.09
N GLU A 110 -9.39 14.27 3.36
CA GLU A 110 -9.78 15.48 4.09
C GLU A 110 -9.12 16.73 3.50
N GLU A 111 -7.91 16.56 2.97
CA GLU A 111 -7.16 17.56 2.22
C GLU A 111 -7.74 17.70 0.80
N GLU A 112 -8.81 18.50 0.68
CA GLU A 112 -9.38 18.88 -0.61
C GLU A 112 -8.57 20.02 -1.23
N MET A 113 -8.08 19.78 -2.44
CA MET A 113 -7.36 20.78 -3.22
C MET A 113 -8.29 21.38 -4.29
N THR A 114 -8.28 22.70 -4.43
CA THR A 114 -9.07 23.41 -5.44
C THR A 114 -8.55 23.11 -6.85
N GLU A 115 -9.41 23.27 -7.86
CA GLU A 115 -9.02 23.05 -9.27
C GLU A 115 -7.81 23.90 -9.69
N THR A 116 -7.70 25.13 -9.16
CA THR A 116 -6.55 26.00 -9.38
C THR A 116 -5.26 25.45 -8.77
N GLU A 117 -5.33 24.96 -7.54
CA GLU A 117 -4.18 24.34 -6.88
C GLU A 117 -3.78 23.01 -7.53
N ILE A 118 -4.73 22.27 -8.12
CA ILE A 118 -4.45 21.09 -8.95
C ILE A 118 -3.65 21.47 -10.19
N GLN A 119 -4.01 22.56 -10.86
CA GLN A 119 -3.26 23.04 -12.02
C GLN A 119 -1.85 23.50 -11.62
N ASP A 120 -1.71 24.20 -10.49
CA ASP A 120 -0.42 24.61 -9.96
C ASP A 120 0.44 23.41 -9.57
N LEU A 121 -0.14 22.36 -8.95
CA LEU A 121 0.55 21.11 -8.65
C LEU A 121 1.07 20.43 -9.92
N ILE A 122 0.25 20.37 -10.97
CA ILE A 122 0.65 19.78 -12.25
C ILE A 122 1.81 20.59 -12.87
N ALA A 123 1.72 21.91 -12.86
CA ALA A 123 2.77 22.78 -13.37
C ALA A 123 4.08 22.63 -12.57
N ALA A 124 3.99 22.60 -11.24
CA ALA A 124 5.13 22.39 -10.34
C ALA A 124 5.77 21.01 -10.56
N LYS A 125 4.96 19.95 -10.69
CA LYS A 125 5.44 18.60 -11.01
C LYS A 125 6.20 18.57 -12.34
N GLN A 126 5.67 19.22 -13.37
CA GLN A 126 6.33 19.29 -14.67
C GLN A 126 7.66 20.04 -14.61
N ALA A 127 7.71 21.17 -13.90
CA ALA A 127 8.94 21.94 -13.72
C ALA A 127 10.04 21.10 -13.02
N VAL A 128 9.68 20.42 -11.91
CA VAL A 128 10.61 19.55 -11.18
C VAL A 128 11.10 18.39 -12.04
N GLU A 129 10.21 17.74 -12.79
CA GLU A 129 10.60 16.65 -13.69
C GLU A 129 11.54 17.15 -14.78
N GLU A 130 11.30 18.33 -15.35
CA GLU A 130 12.17 18.90 -16.39
C GLU A 130 13.58 19.20 -15.85
N GLU A 131 13.67 19.73 -14.62
CA GLU A 131 14.95 19.95 -13.93
C GLU A 131 15.66 18.63 -13.66
N PHE A 132 14.93 17.62 -13.18
CA PHE A 132 15.49 16.29 -12.94
C PHE A 132 16.02 15.67 -14.23
N GLN A 133 15.27 15.73 -15.33
CA GLN A 133 15.71 15.20 -16.63
C GLN A 133 16.99 15.85 -17.15
N LYS A 134 17.23 17.14 -16.84
CA LYS A 134 18.49 17.82 -17.15
C LYS A 134 19.66 17.25 -16.34
N GLN A 135 19.42 16.84 -15.10
CA GLN A 135 20.44 16.34 -14.17
C GLN A 135 20.68 14.83 -14.23
N VAL A 136 19.68 14.04 -14.65
CA VAL A 136 19.73 12.56 -14.70
C VAL A 136 21.00 12.04 -15.35
N TRP A 137 21.36 12.57 -16.53
CA TRP A 137 22.51 12.06 -17.27
C TRP A 137 23.85 12.45 -16.65
N GLY A 138 23.89 13.55 -15.88
CA GLY A 138 25.03 13.89 -15.04
C GLY A 138 25.22 12.89 -13.90
N LEU A 139 24.13 12.54 -13.20
CA LEU A 139 24.14 11.52 -12.15
C LEU A 139 24.52 10.14 -12.68
N VAL A 140 24.04 9.77 -13.88
CA VAL A 140 24.42 8.51 -14.54
C VAL A 140 25.90 8.51 -14.90
N ALA A 141 26.43 9.63 -15.40
CA ALA A 141 27.86 9.77 -15.69
C ALA A 141 28.73 9.62 -14.43
N GLU A 142 28.31 10.23 -13.31
CA GLU A 142 29.00 10.08 -12.02
C GLU A 142 28.96 8.64 -11.51
N LYS A 143 27.79 7.98 -11.56
CA LYS A 143 27.65 6.56 -11.20
C LYS A 143 28.58 5.67 -12.03
N LEU A 144 28.64 5.87 -13.35
CA LEU A 144 29.55 5.13 -14.23
C LEU A 144 31.02 5.44 -13.96
N LYS A 145 31.36 6.66 -13.55
CA LYS A 145 32.71 7.02 -13.12
C LYS A 145 33.11 6.22 -11.88
N VAL A 146 32.24 6.12 -10.89
CA VAL A 146 32.49 5.35 -9.66
C VAL A 146 32.63 3.85 -9.97
N GLU A 147 31.76 3.29 -10.80
CA GLU A 147 31.76 1.83 -11.08
C GLU A 147 32.82 1.37 -12.08
N LYS A 148 33.11 2.18 -13.10
CA LYS A 148 33.98 1.81 -14.23
C LYS A 148 35.27 2.62 -14.29
N GLY A 149 35.48 3.59 -13.40
CA GLY A 149 36.66 4.43 -13.36
C GLY A 149 36.86 5.35 -14.56
N ARG A 150 35.84 5.46 -15.45
CA ARG A 150 35.90 6.25 -16.68
C ARG A 150 34.88 7.37 -16.63
N GLU A 151 35.33 8.57 -16.97
CA GLU A 151 34.45 9.72 -17.15
C GLU A 151 33.74 9.62 -18.49
N TRP A 152 32.41 9.65 -18.45
CA TRP A 152 31.55 9.63 -19.63
C TRP A 152 30.85 10.97 -19.77
N ASN A 153 30.75 11.48 -21.00
CA ASN A 153 29.98 12.68 -21.27
C ASN A 153 28.48 12.37 -21.18
N ALA A 154 27.75 13.12 -20.34
CA ALA A 154 26.31 12.95 -20.14
C ALA A 154 25.49 12.97 -21.45
N LYS A 155 25.85 13.83 -22.41
CA LYS A 155 25.18 13.94 -23.71
C LYS A 155 25.39 12.71 -24.58
N PHE A 156 26.59 12.12 -24.52
CA PHE A 156 26.91 10.86 -25.21
C PHE A 156 26.10 9.70 -24.63
N LEU A 157 26.01 9.59 -23.30
CA LEU A 157 25.24 8.54 -22.63
C LEU A 157 23.74 8.63 -22.99
N LYS A 158 23.18 9.84 -22.97
CA LYS A 158 21.80 10.08 -23.38
C LYS A 158 21.53 9.59 -24.80
N ASN A 159 22.32 10.06 -25.77
CA ASN A 159 22.14 9.69 -27.18
C ASN A 159 22.31 8.18 -27.42
N THR A 160 23.24 7.54 -26.71
CA THR A 160 23.47 6.09 -26.82
C THR A 160 22.27 5.30 -26.29
N CYS A 161 21.72 5.70 -25.14
CA CYS A 161 20.54 5.05 -24.57
C CYS A 161 19.29 5.28 -25.43
N ASP A 162 19.11 6.51 -25.95
CA ASP A 162 18.00 6.85 -26.84
C ASP A 162 18.11 6.11 -28.20
N GLY A 163 19.31 5.94 -28.74
CA GLY A 163 19.57 5.16 -29.97
C GLY A 163 19.31 3.67 -29.79
N LEU A 164 19.69 3.10 -28.64
CA LEU A 164 19.37 1.72 -28.25
C LEU A 164 17.86 1.45 -28.23
N LYS A 165 17.08 2.36 -27.63
CA LYS A 165 15.61 2.24 -27.58
C LYS A 165 14.95 2.29 -28.96
N LYS A 166 15.58 2.97 -29.91
CA LYS A 166 15.09 3.12 -31.29
C LYS A 166 15.58 2.00 -32.23
N GLY A 167 16.29 1.00 -31.70
CA GLY A 167 16.85 -0.09 -32.50
C GLY A 167 17.87 0.38 -33.54
N THR A 168 18.52 1.53 -33.29
CA THR A 168 19.42 2.20 -34.23
C THR A 168 20.87 2.12 -33.74
N LEU A 169 21.31 0.93 -33.32
CA LEU A 169 22.74 0.62 -33.18
C LEU A 169 23.23 -0.08 -34.45
#